data_AF-A0A945IVS9-F1
#
_entry.id   AF-A0A945IVS9-F1
#
_cell.length_a   1.000
_cell.length_b   1.000
_cell.length_c   1.000
_cell.angle_alpha   90.00
_cell.angle_beta   90.00
_cell.angle_gamma   90.00
#
_symmetry.space_group_name_H-M   'P 1'
#
loop_
_entity.id
_entity.type
_entity.pdbx_description
1 polymer ?
#
loop_
_entity_poly.entity_id
_entity_poly.type
_entity_poly.pdbx_seq_one_letter_code
_entity_poly.pdbx_strand_id
1 'polypeptide(L)' 'CGGCRQRLREFAGPDAVIHATTVDGAELTVTMADLLPASFGPEFLAN' A
#
# COMPACT_ATOMS: atom_id res chain seq x y z
N CYS A 1 -1.56 -4.44 8.48
CA CYS A 1 -0.49 -4.02 9.41
C CYS A 1 0.67 -3.40 8.62
N GLY A 2 1.66 -2.81 9.29
CA GLY A 2 2.80 -2.15 8.63
C GLY A 2 3.59 -3.10 7.71
N GLY A 3 3.92 -4.31 8.19
CA GLY A 3 4.67 -5.29 7.40
C GLY A 3 3.98 -5.69 6.08
N CYS A 4 2.67 -5.93 6.10
CA CYS A 4 1.93 -6.23 4.87
C CYS A 4 1.91 -5.05 3.89
N ARG A 5 1.71 -3.82 4.40
CA ARG A 5 1.72 -2.60 3.57
C ARG A 5 3.08 -2.43 2.89
N GLN A 6 4.17 -2.66 3.61
CA GLN A 6 5.53 -2.58 3.05
C GLN A 6 5.77 -3.66 1.99
N ARG A 7 5.28 -4.88 2.21
CA ARG A 7 5.42 -5.96 1.23
C ARG A 7 4.61 -5.71 -0.05
N LEU A 8 3.43 -5.11 0.07
CA LEU A 8 2.65 -4.67 -1.09
C LEU A 8 3.38 -3.54 -1.85
N ARG A 9 3.93 -2.56 -1.12
CA ARG A 9 4.68 -1.42 -1.69
C ARG A 9 5.89 -1.84 -2.53
N GLU A 10 6.47 -3.00 -2.28
CA GLU A 10 7.56 -3.55 -3.10
C GLU A 10 7.13 -3.81 -4.55
N PHE A 11 5.85 -4.13 -4.77
CA PHE A 11 5.33 -4.54 -6.08
C PHE A 11 4.23 -3.64 -6.63
N ALA A 12 3.62 -2.81 -5.78
CA ALA A 12 2.54 -1.91 -6.14
C ALA A 12 3.05 -0.46 -6.23
N GLY A 13 2.76 0.20 -7.35
CA GLY A 13 3.02 1.63 -7.53
C GLY A 13 2.14 2.51 -6.63
N PRO A 14 2.44 3.81 -6.53
CA PRO A 14 1.73 4.74 -5.65
C PRO A 14 0.22 4.82 -5.94
N ASP A 15 -0.17 4.73 -7.21
CA ASP A 15 -1.56 4.84 -7.68
C ASP A 15 -2.34 3.52 -7.58
N ALA A 16 -1.71 2.43 -7.15
CA ALA A 16 -2.40 1.15 -6.99
C ALA A 16 -3.52 1.28 -5.94
N VAL A 17 -4.73 0.88 -6.31
CA VAL A 17 -5.90 0.94 -5.43
C VAL A 17 -5.94 -0.30 -4.54
N ILE A 18 -6.05 -0.09 -3.23
CA ILE A 18 -6.19 -1.13 -2.22
C ILE A 18 -7.61 -1.10 -1.66
N HIS A 19 -8.28 -2.24 -1.76
CA HIS A 19 -9.59 -2.49 -1.16
C HIS A 19 -9.40 -3.34 0.10
N ALA A 20 -9.70 -2.77 1.26
CA ALA A 20 -9.75 -3.51 2.51
C ALA A 20 -11.22 -3.70 2.90
N THR A 21 -11.68 -4.95 2.88
CA THR A 21 -13.09 -5.27 3.12
C THR A 21 -13.26 -6.04 4.44
N THR A 22 -14.47 -5.98 4.96
CA THR A 22 -14.93 -6.82 6.07
C THR A 22 -16.04 -7.75 5.60
N VAL A 23 -16.33 -8.80 6.36
CA VAL A 23 -17.35 -9.80 5.99
C VAL A 23 -18.79 -9.26 6.02
N ASP A 24 -19.01 -8.16 6.73
CA ASP A 24 -20.27 -7.40 6.81
C ASP A 24 -20.38 -6.32 5.71
N GLY A 25 -19.42 -6.26 4.78
CA GLY A 25 -19.51 -5.45 3.57
C GLY A 25 -19.00 -4.02 3.70
N ALA A 26 -18.38 -3.64 4.83
CA ALA A 26 -17.66 -2.37 4.90
C ALA A 26 -16.38 -2.44 4.03
N GLU A 27 -16.08 -1.36 3.33
CA GLU A 27 -14.90 -1.25 2.47
C GLU A 27 -14.16 0.05 2.74
N LEU A 28 -12.84 -0.04 2.81
CA LEU A 28 -11.93 1.08 2.64
C LEU A 28 -11.24 0.95 1.28
N THR A 29 -11.45 1.95 0.43
CA THR A 29 -10.76 2.11 -0.85
C THR A 29 -9.76 3.25 -0.74
N VAL A 30 -8.46 2.96 -0.88
CA VAL A 30 -7.39 3.98 -0.80
C VAL A 30 -6.27 3.65 -1.79
N THR A 31 -5.48 4.65 -2.16
CA THR A 31 -4.26 4.40 -2.95
C THR A 31 -3.15 3.81 -2.07
N MET A 32 -2.15 3.18 -2.68
CA MET A 32 -0.96 2.72 -1.97
C MET A 32 -0.21 3.88 -1.32
N ALA A 33 -0.17 5.05 -1.98
CA ALA A 33 0.42 6.27 -1.45
C ALA A 33 -0.27 6.76 -0.17
N ASP A 34 -1.61 6.74 -0.13
CA ASP A 34 -2.38 7.13 1.05
C ASP A 34 -2.29 6.09 2.17
N LEU A 35 -2.21 4.80 1.80
CA LEU A 35 -2.16 3.69 2.75
C LEU A 35 -0.81 3.60 3.47
N LEU A 36 0.29 3.96 2.80
CA LEU A 36 1.64 3.93 3.36
C LEU A 36 2.48 5.13 2.86
N PRO A 37 2.17 6.34 3.37
CA PRO A 37 2.82 7.56 2.92
C PRO A 37 4.31 7.58 3.31
N ALA A 38 5.13 8.22 2.47
CA ALA A 38 6.57 8.36 2.67
C ALA A 38 7.29 7.03 2.99
N SER A 39 6.82 5.93 2.37
CA SER A 39 7.42 4.62 2.56
C SER A 39 8.79 4.52 1.89
N PHE A 40 9.66 3.73 2.52
CA PHE A 40 10.83 3.21 1.84
C PHE A 40 10.40 2.30 0.68
N GLY A 41 11.15 2.32 -0.43
CA GLY A 41 10.84 1.56 -1.63
C GLY A 41 12.06 1.36 -2.53
N PRO A 42 11.88 0.68 -3.67
CA PRO A 42 12.98 0.36 -4.60
C PRO A 42 13.79 1.58 -5.06
N GLU A 43 13.16 2.76 -5.12
CA GLU A 43 13.83 4.00 -5.50
C GLU A 43 14.94 4.44 -4.53
N PHE A 44 14.94 3.94 -3.29
CA PHE A 44 15.96 4.24 -2.28
C PHE A 44 17.17 3.30 -2.33
N LEU A 45 17.12 2.25 -3.17
CA LEU A 45 18.18 1.27 -3.33
C LEU A 45 19.03 1.51 -4.59
N ALA A 46 18.60 2.40 -5.47
CA ALA A 46 19.33 2.74 -6.68
C ALA A 46 20.54 3.63 -6.33
N ASN A 47 21.74 3.14 -6.61
CA ASN A 47 22.99 3.91 -6.59
C ASN A 47 23.08 4.86 -7.79
#